data_AF-A0A1R1X5K8-F1
#
_entry.id   AF-A0A1R1X5K8-F1
#
_cell.length_a   1.000
_cell.length_b   1.000
_cell.length_c   1.000
_cell.angle_alpha   90.00
_cell.angle_beta   90.00
_cell.angle_gamma   90.00
#
_symmetry.space_group_name_H-M   'P 1'
#
loop_
_entity.id
_entity.type
_entity.pdbx_description
1 polymer ?
#
loop_
_entity_poly.entity_id
_entity_poly.type
_entity_poly.pdbx_seq_one_letter_code
_entity_poly.pdbx_strand_id
1 'polypeptide(L)'
;MSLDSVTLYQEAADFIKSKVPAASLPQIAIICGSGLGGLADTIDQDKIVLKYTEIPGFVTSTVAGHAGQFVFGKLSGKNVVCMQGRFHSYEGHSQKQCVFPVRVLRLLGVETLI
;
A
#
# COMPACT_ATOMS: atom_id res chain seq x y z
N MET A 1 9.80 -18.94 3.05
CA MET A 1 9.18 -18.80 1.71
C MET A 1 9.96 -17.74 0.96
N SER A 2 10.51 -18.03 -0.22
CA SER A 2 11.25 -17.02 -0.99
C SER A 2 10.26 -16.02 -1.62
N LEU A 3 10.59 -14.73 -1.57
CA LEU A 3 9.82 -13.63 -2.18
C LEU A 3 9.94 -13.60 -3.72
N ASP A 4 10.41 -14.70 -4.32
CA ASP A 4 10.83 -14.80 -5.72
C ASP A 4 9.81 -15.46 -6.65
N SER A 5 8.67 -15.89 -6.13
CA SER A 5 7.59 -16.37 -6.98
C SER A 5 6.69 -15.20 -7.38
N VAL A 6 6.41 -15.10 -8.69
CA VAL A 6 5.31 -14.28 -9.24
C VAL A 6 4.01 -14.47 -8.43
N THR A 7 3.85 -15.66 -7.85
CA THR A 7 2.75 -16.07 -6.98
C THR A 7 2.55 -15.14 -5.77
N LEU A 8 3.59 -14.70 -5.06
CA LEU A 8 3.38 -13.94 -3.82
C LEU A 8 2.85 -12.51 -4.07
N TYR A 9 3.27 -11.87 -5.17
CA TYR A 9 2.71 -10.58 -5.58
C TYR A 9 1.23 -10.72 -5.94
N GLN A 10 0.89 -11.80 -6.63
CA GLN A 10 -0.48 -12.09 -7.02
C GLN A 10 -1.35 -12.41 -5.80
N GLU A 11 -0.87 -13.23 -4.87
CA GLU A 11 -1.54 -13.53 -3.59
C GLU A 11 -1.83 -12.27 -2.79
N ALA A 12 -0.86 -11.36 -2.66
CA ALA A 12 -1.05 -10.07 -2.00
C ALA A 12 -2.09 -9.20 -2.72
N ALA A 13 -2.03 -9.14 -4.06
CA ALA A 13 -2.98 -8.37 -4.86
C ALA A 13 -4.40 -8.92 -4.77
N ASP A 14 -4.56 -10.25 -4.84
CA ASP A 14 -5.85 -10.94 -4.75
C ASP A 14 -6.44 -10.81 -3.33
N PHE A 15 -5.60 -10.90 -2.30
CA PHE A 15 -6.00 -10.60 -0.94
C PHE A 15 -6.56 -9.18 -0.83
N ILE A 16 -5.86 -8.16 -1.34
CA ILE A 16 -6.33 -6.77 -1.30
C ILE A 16 -7.64 -6.61 -2.10
N LYS A 17 -7.74 -7.21 -3.29
CA LYS A 17 -8.98 -7.20 -4.11
C LYS A 17 -10.16 -7.86 -3.39
N SER A 18 -9.92 -8.83 -2.51
CA SER A 18 -10.97 -9.43 -1.67
C SER A 18 -11.48 -8.50 -0.56
N LYS A 19 -10.69 -7.49 -0.19
CA LYS A 19 -11.00 -6.52 0.88
C LYS A 19 -11.50 -5.18 0.36
N VAL A 20 -11.19 -4.84 -0.89
CA VAL A 20 -11.49 -3.56 -1.52
C VAL A 20 -12.49 -3.78 -2.66
N PRO A 21 -13.66 -3.11 -2.67
CA PRO A 21 -14.62 -3.18 -3.77
C PRO A 21 -13.94 -2.84 -5.10
N ALA A 22 -14.31 -3.55 -6.17
CA ALA A 22 -13.74 -3.33 -7.50
C ALA A 22 -13.87 -1.87 -7.97
N ALA A 23 -14.98 -1.20 -7.64
CA ALA A 23 -15.23 0.20 -7.96
C ALA A 23 -14.30 1.19 -7.22
N SER A 24 -13.64 0.75 -6.16
CA SER A 24 -12.70 1.53 -5.33
C SER A 24 -11.24 1.20 -5.63
N LEU A 25 -10.96 0.35 -6.63
CA LEU A 25 -9.58 0.08 -7.02
C LEU A 25 -8.90 1.37 -7.53
N PRO A 26 -7.66 1.64 -7.08
CA PRO A 26 -6.99 2.91 -7.31
C PRO A 26 -6.32 2.97 -8.68
N GLN A 27 -6.31 4.15 -9.28
CA GLN A 27 -5.46 4.44 -10.45
C GLN A 27 -4.15 5.14 -10.04
N ILE A 28 -4.16 5.76 -8.85
CA ILE A 28 -3.05 6.54 -8.31
C ILE A 28 -2.66 5.96 -6.94
N ALA A 29 -1.38 5.71 -6.74
CA ALA A 29 -0.82 5.40 -5.43
C ALA A 29 0.07 6.55 -4.94
N ILE A 30 -0.01 6.84 -3.64
CA ILE A 30 0.79 7.89 -2.99
C ILE A 30 1.56 7.27 -1.84
N ILE A 31 2.89 7.36 -1.85
CA ILE A 31 3.73 6.84 -0.77
C ILE A 31 4.06 7.94 0.24
N CYS A 32 3.35 7.92 1.37
CA CYS A 32 3.55 8.91 2.43
C CYS A 32 4.83 8.59 3.21
N GLY A 33 5.80 9.48 3.13
CA GLY A 33 7.01 9.45 3.96
C GLY A 33 6.82 10.01 5.36
N SER A 34 7.94 10.13 6.08
CA SER A 34 7.99 10.77 7.40
C SER A 34 7.33 12.15 7.37
N GLY A 35 6.38 12.38 8.28
CA GLY A 35 5.62 13.64 8.39
C GLY A 35 4.47 13.81 7.38
N LEU A 36 4.33 12.93 6.39
CA LEU A 36 3.28 13.02 5.35
C LEU A 36 2.06 12.13 5.62
N GLY A 37 2.04 11.43 6.75
CA GLY A 37 0.94 10.51 7.10
C GLY A 37 -0.44 11.18 7.14
N GLY A 38 -0.51 12.47 7.47
CA GLY A 38 -1.78 13.23 7.52
C GLY A 38 -2.46 13.40 6.15
N LEU A 39 -1.79 13.11 5.04
CA LEU A 39 -2.42 13.13 3.72
C LEU A 39 -3.59 12.13 3.65
N ALA A 40 -3.48 10.98 4.31
CA ALA A 40 -4.55 9.98 4.36
C ALA A 40 -5.80 10.47 5.11
N ASP A 41 -5.71 11.56 5.87
CA ASP A 41 -6.85 12.19 6.55
C ASP A 41 -7.66 13.10 5.62
N THR A 42 -7.08 13.48 4.47
CA THR A 42 -7.75 14.27 3.41
C THR A 42 -8.55 13.43 2.43
N ILE A 43 -8.42 12.09 2.50
CA ILE A 43 -9.26 11.15 1.75
C ILE A 43 -10.68 11.20 2.32
N ASP A 44 -11.67 11.14 1.43
CA ASP A 44 -13.09 11.14 1.75
C ASP A 44 -13.45 10.08 2.82
N GLN A 45 -14.52 10.32 3.58
CA GLN A 45 -14.85 9.54 4.79
C GLN A 45 -15.16 8.05 4.51
N ASP A 46 -15.58 7.70 3.30
CA ASP A 46 -15.85 6.32 2.85
C ASP A 46 -14.56 5.54 2.51
N LYS A 47 -13.50 5.76 3.29
CA LYS A 47 -12.19 5.14 3.09
C LYS A 47 -12.08 3.74 3.69
N ILE A 48 -11.31 2.89 3.02
CA ILE A 48 -11.00 1.53 3.46
C ILE A 48 -9.55 1.51 3.95
N VAL A 49 -9.36 1.09 5.19
CA VAL A 49 -8.04 0.97 5.81
C VAL A 49 -7.68 -0.50 5.91
N LEU A 50 -6.48 -0.86 5.43
CA LEU A 50 -5.96 -2.22 5.47
C LEU A 50 -4.53 -2.23 6.02
N LYS A 51 -4.28 -2.92 7.13
CA LYS A 51 -2.94 -2.94 7.74
C LYS A 51 -1.99 -3.80 6.93
N TYR A 52 -0.72 -3.41 6.85
CA TYR A 52 0.31 -4.18 6.16
C TYR A 52 0.48 -5.58 6.76
N THR A 53 0.29 -5.73 8.08
CA THR A 53 0.39 -7.01 8.79
C THR A 53 -0.67 -8.04 8.36
N GLU A 54 -1.74 -7.62 7.69
CA GLU A 54 -2.79 -8.50 7.18
C GLU A 54 -2.48 -9.01 5.76
N ILE A 55 -1.55 -8.36 5.05
CA ILE A 55 -1.33 -8.59 3.63
C ILE A 55 -0.17 -9.57 3.44
N PRO A 56 -0.37 -10.68 2.70
CA PRO A 56 0.70 -11.62 2.40
C PRO A 56 1.94 -10.92 1.82
N GLY A 57 3.13 -11.27 2.34
CA GLY A 57 4.41 -10.75 1.86
C GLY A 57 4.80 -9.34 2.31
N PHE A 58 3.90 -8.58 2.95
CA PHE A 58 4.24 -7.27 3.51
C PHE A 58 5.08 -7.41 4.78
N VAL A 59 6.04 -6.51 4.94
CA VAL A 59 6.81 -6.36 6.19
C VAL A 59 6.16 -5.32 7.09
N THR A 60 6.55 -5.32 8.37
CA THR A 60 6.09 -4.32 9.33
C THR A 60 6.97 -3.08 9.25
N SER A 61 6.38 -1.89 9.20
CA SER A 61 7.15 -0.64 9.34
C SER A 61 7.48 -0.41 10.81
N THR A 62 8.73 -0.09 11.11
CA THR A 62 9.23 0.07 12.50
C THR A 62 9.53 1.53 12.84
N VAL A 63 9.48 2.42 11.86
CA VAL A 63 9.77 3.85 12.00
C VAL A 63 8.60 4.58 12.63
N ALA A 64 8.88 5.41 13.63
CA ALA A 64 7.88 6.26 14.27
C ALA A 64 7.19 7.19 13.24
N GLY A 65 5.85 7.27 13.31
CA GLY A 65 5.03 8.04 12.37
C GLY A 65 4.66 7.30 11.09
N HIS A 66 5.12 6.06 10.90
CA HIS A 66 4.60 5.17 9.85
C HIS A 66 3.50 4.29 10.44
N ALA A 67 2.25 4.57 10.08
CA ALA A 67 1.10 3.83 10.58
C ALA A 67 1.05 2.37 10.08
N GLY A 68 1.72 2.07 8.96
CA GLY A 68 1.84 0.71 8.45
C GLY A 68 0.55 0.19 7.83
N GLN A 69 -0.13 1.03 7.04
CA GLN A 69 -1.42 0.70 6.44
C GLN A 69 -1.60 1.32 5.06
N PHE A 70 -2.45 0.67 4.25
CA PHE A 70 -3.04 1.28 3.08
C PHE A 70 -4.33 1.99 3.47
N VAL A 71 -4.58 3.14 2.84
CA VAL A 71 -5.84 3.88 2.92
C VAL A 71 -6.35 4.08 1.50
N PHE A 72 -7.36 3.31 1.12
CA PHE A 72 -8.04 3.42 -0.16
C PHE A 72 -9.23 4.36 -0.04
N GLY A 73 -9.48 5.18 -1.05
CA GLY A 73 -10.67 6.03 -1.08
C GLY A 73 -10.58 7.05 -2.21
N LYS A 74 -11.38 8.11 -2.08
CA LYS A 74 -11.37 9.22 -3.02
C LYS A 74 -10.59 10.41 -2.49
N LEU A 75 -9.76 10.98 -3.35
CA LEU A 75 -9.11 12.27 -3.13
C LEU A 75 -9.40 13.15 -4.34
N SER A 76 -10.11 14.26 -4.12
CA SER A 76 -10.57 15.13 -5.21
C SER A 76 -11.34 14.36 -6.31
N GLY A 77 -12.19 13.42 -5.90
CA GLY A 77 -13.01 12.60 -6.82
C GLY A 77 -12.25 11.50 -7.58
N LYS A 78 -10.95 11.29 -7.32
CA LYS A 78 -10.15 10.22 -7.93
C LYS A 78 -9.93 9.07 -6.96
N ASN A 79 -10.02 7.83 -7.43
CA ASN A 79 -9.68 6.66 -6.64
C ASN A 79 -8.17 6.60 -6.41
N VAL A 80 -7.77 6.74 -5.15
CA VAL A 80 -6.38 6.72 -4.71
C VAL A 80 -6.16 5.64 -3.66
N VAL A 81 -4.90 5.24 -3.52
CA VAL A 81 -4.42 4.53 -2.33
C VAL A 81 -3.23 5.27 -1.75
N CYS A 82 -3.32 5.63 -0.48
CA CYS A 82 -2.18 6.13 0.29
C CYS A 82 -1.51 4.98 1.03
N MET A 83 -0.20 4.84 0.85
CA MET A 83 0.66 4.10 1.78
C MET A 83 1.01 5.01 2.95
N GLN A 84 0.36 4.82 4.09
CA GLN A 84 0.64 5.61 5.29
C GLN A 84 1.85 5.03 6.03
N GLY A 85 3.02 5.31 5.48
CA GLY A 85 4.29 4.72 5.86
C GLY A 85 4.89 3.89 4.72
N ARG A 86 6.21 3.75 4.73
CA ARG A 86 6.99 2.95 3.79
C ARG A 86 8.08 2.18 4.51
N PHE A 87 8.70 1.26 3.79
CA PHE A 87 9.79 0.44 4.28
C PHE A 87 11.12 1.00 3.82
N HIS A 88 12.12 0.95 4.69
CA HIS A 88 13.46 1.40 4.37
C HIS A 88 14.47 0.26 4.51
N SER A 89 15.50 0.30 3.68
CA SER A 89 16.60 -0.65 3.74
C SER A 89 17.38 -0.58 5.06
N TYR A 90 17.45 0.60 5.69
CA TYR A 90 18.13 0.76 6.98
C TYR A 90 17.40 0.08 8.15
N GLU A 91 16.12 -0.30 7.99
CA GLU A 91 15.37 -1.11 8.95
C GLU A 91 15.78 -2.61 8.87
N GLY A 92 16.75 -2.95 7.99
CA GLY A 92 17.18 -4.32 7.72
C GLY A 92 16.38 -5.02 6.62
N HIS A 93 15.48 -4.31 5.94
CA HIS A 93 14.70 -4.85 4.82
C HIS A 93 15.53 -4.92 3.54
N SER A 94 15.37 -6.01 2.78
CA SER A 94 15.91 -6.11 1.44
C SER A 94 15.27 -5.08 0.50
N GLN A 95 15.95 -4.76 -0.60
CA GLN A 95 15.39 -3.88 -1.64
C GLN A 95 14.08 -4.45 -2.22
N LYS A 96 13.99 -5.79 -2.35
CA LYS A 96 12.78 -6.48 -2.79
C LYS A 96 11.60 -6.22 -1.86
N GLN A 97 11.82 -6.27 -0.54
CA GLN A 97 10.79 -5.94 0.45
C GLN A 97 10.38 -4.46 0.39
N CYS A 98 11.34 -3.56 0.20
CA CYS A 98 11.07 -2.12 0.11
C CYS A 98 10.18 -1.78 -1.10
N VAL A 99 10.42 -2.40 -2.26
CA VAL A 99 9.64 -2.16 -3.48
C VAL A 99 8.45 -3.11 -3.67
N PHE A 100 8.25 -4.07 -2.76
CA PHE A 100 7.15 -5.04 -2.83
C PHE A 100 5.78 -4.38 -2.98
N PRO A 101 5.44 -3.34 -2.20
CA PRO A 101 4.14 -2.68 -2.31
C PRO A 101 3.89 -2.09 -3.71
N VAL A 102 4.90 -1.50 -4.33
CA VAL A 102 4.78 -0.89 -5.67
C VAL A 102 4.40 -1.94 -6.72
N ARG A 103 4.98 -3.14 -6.64
CA ARG A 103 4.65 -4.24 -7.57
C ARG A 103 3.23 -4.75 -7.36
N VAL A 104 2.79 -4.87 -6.11
CA VAL A 104 1.41 -5.25 -5.77
C VAL A 104 0.43 -4.18 -6.27
N LEU A 105 0.72 -2.90 -6.03
CA LEU A 105 -0.09 -1.77 -6.49
C LEU A 105 -0.26 -1.77 -8.01
N ARG A 106 0.79 -2.13 -8.77
CA ARG A 106 0.69 -2.29 -10.23
C ARG A 106 -0.34 -3.36 -10.62
N LEU A 107 -0.40 -4.48 -9.90
CA LEU A 107 -1.38 -5.56 -10.12
C LEU A 107 -2.82 -5.19 -9.69
N LEU A 108 -2.98 -4.13 -8.90
CA LEU A 108 -4.28 -3.54 -8.56
C LEU A 108 -4.80 -2.57 -9.63
N GLY A 109 -3.98 -2.24 -10.64
CA GLY A 109 -4.35 -1.31 -11.71
C GLY A 109 -3.81 0.11 -11.52
N VAL A 110 -2.90 0.35 -10.57
CA VAL A 110 -2.23 1.64 -10.43
C VAL A 110 -1.36 1.92 -11.65
N GLU A 111 -1.50 3.13 -12.19
CA GLU A 111 -0.72 3.62 -13.34
C GLU A 111 0.12 4.85 -12.99
N THR A 112 -0.24 5.56 -11.91
CA THR A 112 0.50 6.73 -11.42
C THR A 112 1.00 6.47 -10.00
N LEU A 113 2.29 6.68 -9.76
CA LEU A 113 2.90 6.60 -8.44
C LEU A 113 3.47 7.98 -8.06
N ILE A 114 3.13 8.44 -6.86
CA ILE A 114 3.58 9.70 -6.25
C ILE A 114 4.39 9.39 -4.99
#